data_AF-A0A0W1RD59-F1
#
_entry.id   AF-A0A0W1RD59-F1
#
_cell.length_a   1.000
_cell.length_b   1.000
_cell.length_c   1.000
_cell.angle_alpha   90.00
_cell.angle_beta   90.00
_cell.angle_gamma   90.00
#
_symmetry.space_group_name_H-M   'P 1'
#
loop_
_entity.id
_entity.type
_entity.pdbx_description
1 polymer ?
#
loop_
_entity_poly.entity_id
_entity_poly.type
_entity_poly.pdbx_seq_one_letter_code
_entity_poly.pdbx_strand_id
1 'polypeptide(L)'
;MRSKRELIGDGPPFDGLHWSEFQWNRILAIFSGIGATVLYFWVDLSMYLPEWTAAALSSVPIGLLLYGFSEQSWRTTSRITVGTGIGLGLGAGLNSLGICVLC
;
A
#
# COMPACT_ATOMS: atom_id res chain seq x y z
N MET A 1 55.71 10.99 8.64
CA MET A 1 54.66 12.03 8.67
C MET A 1 53.39 11.44 8.09
N ARG A 2 52.29 11.42 8.85
CA ARG A 2 51.00 10.82 8.46
C ARG A 2 50.28 11.77 7.50
N SER A 3 49.90 11.27 6.32
CA SER A 3 49.23 12.04 5.26
C SER A 3 47.84 12.48 5.72
N LYS A 4 47.47 13.76 5.50
CA LYS A 4 46.14 14.33 5.83
C LYS A 4 44.96 13.55 5.22
N ARG A 5 45.21 12.63 4.29
CA ARG A 5 44.20 11.74 3.68
C ARG A 5 43.72 10.61 4.58
N GLU A 6 44.40 10.30 5.68
CA GLU A 6 43.89 9.34 6.69
C GLU A 6 42.99 9.99 7.75
N LEU A 7 42.95 11.33 7.82
CA LEU A 7 42.14 12.07 8.80
C LEU A 7 40.73 12.41 8.29
N ILE A 8 40.55 12.39 6.98
CA ILE A 8 39.24 12.42 6.34
C ILE A 8 38.91 10.96 6.14
N GLY A 9 38.46 10.32 7.22
CA GLY A 9 38.03 8.94 7.16
C GLY A 9 37.04 8.77 6.02
N ASP A 10 37.16 7.64 5.34
CA ASP A 10 36.09 6.99 4.60
C ASP A 10 34.92 6.73 5.57
N GLY A 11 34.26 7.80 6.02
CA GLY A 11 32.99 7.71 6.71
C GLY A 11 32.03 7.02 5.75
N PRO A 12 31.21 6.08 6.23
CA PRO A 12 30.29 5.34 5.37
C PRO A 12 29.48 6.34 4.54
N PRO A 13 29.18 6.01 3.26
CA PRO A 13 28.40 6.89 2.41
C PRO A 13 27.10 7.25 3.13
N PHE A 14 26.60 8.45 2.90
CA PHE A 14 25.37 9.00 3.45
C PHE A 14 24.15 8.05 3.25
N ASP A 15 24.03 7.01 4.08
CA ASP A 15 22.90 6.06 4.11
C ASP A 15 21.63 6.70 4.69
N GLY A 16 21.76 7.89 5.29
CA GLY A 16 20.67 8.61 5.93
C GLY A 16 19.58 9.10 4.97
N LEU A 17 19.92 9.44 3.72
CA LEU A 17 18.93 9.96 2.77
C LEU A 17 17.94 8.86 2.37
N HIS A 18 18.46 7.71 1.93
CA HIS A 18 17.67 6.53 1.55
C HIS A 18 16.84 5.98 2.72
N TRP A 19 17.41 5.95 3.93
CA TRP A 19 16.67 5.48 5.10
C TRP A 19 15.53 6.43 5.48
N SER A 20 15.78 7.74 5.44
CA SER A 20 14.73 8.73 5.70
C SER A 20 13.63 8.68 4.66
N GLU A 21 13.97 8.57 3.37
CA GLU A 21 12.99 8.45 2.27
C GLU A 21 12.16 7.18 2.40
N PHE A 22 12.79 6.06 2.77
CA PHE A 22 12.09 4.81 3.05
C PHE A 22 11.09 4.95 4.20
N GLN A 23 11.47 5.60 5.29
CA GLN A 23 10.57 5.85 6.42
C GLN A 23 9.44 6.83 6.04
N TRP A 24 9.74 7.90 5.31
CA TRP A 24 8.75 8.85 4.84
C TRP A 24 7.73 8.21 3.90
N ASN A 25 8.16 7.33 3.00
CA ASN A 25 7.25 6.58 2.13
C ASN A 25 6.26 5.73 2.92
N ARG A 26 6.69 5.11 4.02
CA ARG A 26 5.80 4.33 4.90
C ARG A 26 4.84 5.23 5.69
N ILE A 27 5.33 6.34 6.23
CA ILE A 27 4.49 7.30 6.96
C ILE A 27 3.40 7.87 6.03
N LEU A 28 3.77 8.29 4.82
CA LEU A 28 2.82 8.76 3.81
C LEU A 28 1.83 7.66 3.39
N ALA A 29 2.27 6.41 3.31
CA ALA A 29 1.39 5.28 3.05
C ALA A 29 0.34 5.07 4.16
N ILE A 30 0.72 5.24 5.43
CA ILE A 30 -0.24 5.18 6.55
C ILE A 30 -1.30 6.28 6.40
N PHE A 31 -0.87 7.53 6.26
CA PHE A 31 -1.81 8.66 6.17
C PHE A 31 -2.71 8.57 4.93
N SER A 32 -2.15 8.18 3.78
CA SER A 32 -2.94 7.98 2.56
C SER A 32 -3.90 6.78 2.68
N GLY A 33 -3.51 5.70 3.35
CA GLY A 33 -4.38 4.56 3.63
C GLY A 33 -5.56 4.93 4.54
N ILE A 34 -5.31 5.71 5.59
CA ILE A 34 -6.36 6.25 6.47
C ILE A 34 -7.29 7.17 5.67
N GLY A 35 -6.73 8.12 4.92
CA GLY A 35 -7.50 9.05 4.09
C GLY A 35 -8.35 8.33 3.04
N ALA A 36 -7.79 7.34 2.35
CA ALA A 36 -8.51 6.51 1.40
C ALA A 36 -9.64 5.70 2.05
N THR A 37 -9.42 5.19 3.27
CA THR A 37 -10.47 4.50 4.04
C THR A 37 -11.63 5.43 4.36
N VAL A 38 -11.32 6.63 4.88
CA VAL A 38 -12.35 7.64 5.19
C VAL A 38 -13.11 8.03 3.93
N LEU A 39 -12.43 8.30 2.82
CA LEU A 39 -13.06 8.63 1.54
C LEU A 39 -13.95 7.49 1.01
N TYR A 40 -13.47 6.24 1.11
CA TYR A 40 -14.22 5.07 0.67
C TYR A 40 -15.58 4.97 1.37
N PHE A 41 -15.62 5.18 2.69
CA PHE A 41 -16.86 5.16 3.45
C PHE A 41 -17.69 6.44 3.30
N TRP A 42 -17.06 7.58 3.08
CA TRP A 42 -17.78 8.87 3.04
C TRP A 42 -18.49 9.11 1.71
N VAL A 43 -17.90 8.67 0.59
CA VAL A 43 -18.43 8.93 -0.76
C VAL A 43 -19.50 7.90 -1.16
N ASP A 44 -19.65 6.80 -0.41
CA ASP A 44 -20.48 5.65 -0.77
C ASP A 44 -20.25 5.23 -2.24
N LEU A 45 -19.04 4.75 -2.52
CA LEU A 45 -18.58 4.41 -3.88
C LEU A 45 -19.52 3.48 -4.65
N SER A 46 -20.33 2.69 -3.93
CA SER A 46 -21.31 1.77 -4.50
C SER A 46 -22.41 2.48 -5.30
N MET A 47 -22.67 3.76 -5.00
CA MET A 47 -23.66 4.57 -5.70
C MET A 47 -23.17 5.02 -7.09
N TYR A 48 -21.85 5.11 -7.27
CA TYR A 48 -21.24 5.65 -8.49
C TYR A 48 -20.54 4.59 -9.34
N LEU A 49 -20.20 3.45 -8.75
CA LEU A 49 -19.44 2.39 -9.40
C LEU A 49 -20.19 1.06 -9.28
N PRO A 50 -20.01 0.13 -10.24
CA PRO A 50 -20.45 -1.24 -10.07
C PRO A 50 -19.93 -1.84 -8.76
N GLU A 51 -20.76 -2.65 -8.09
CA GLU A 51 -20.46 -3.23 -6.77
C GLU A 51 -19.12 -3.99 -6.76
N TRP A 52 -18.82 -4.74 -7.83
CA TRP A 52 -17.54 -5.44 -7.98
C TRP A 52 -16.34 -4.49 -8.05
N THR A 53 -16.50 -3.31 -8.65
CA THR A 53 -15.44 -2.30 -8.73
C THR A 53 -15.23 -1.64 -7.37
N ALA A 54 -16.31 -1.28 -6.68
CA ALA A 54 -16.23 -0.77 -5.31
C ALA A 54 -15.56 -1.79 -4.38
N ALA A 55 -15.96 -3.06 -4.44
CA ALA A 55 -15.36 -4.14 -3.67
C ALA A 55 -13.86 -4.31 -3.98
N ALA A 56 -13.45 -4.28 -5.25
CA ALA A 56 -12.04 -4.34 -5.62
C ALA A 56 -11.24 -3.14 -5.08
N LEU A 57 -11.80 -1.93 -5.16
CA LEU A 57 -11.15 -0.70 -4.69
C LEU A 57 -10.97 -0.65 -3.17
N SER A 58 -11.79 -1.36 -2.40
CA SER A 58 -11.62 -1.48 -0.94
C SER A 58 -10.25 -2.09 -0.54
N SER A 59 -9.59 -2.80 -1.46
CA SER A 59 -8.24 -3.34 -1.23
C SER A 59 -7.15 -2.26 -1.17
N VAL A 60 -7.35 -1.11 -1.82
CA VAL A 60 -6.35 -0.03 -1.91
C VAL A 60 -5.97 0.55 -0.55
N PRO A 61 -6.91 1.00 0.31
CA PRO A 61 -6.57 1.47 1.65
C PRO A 61 -5.87 0.38 2.48
N ILE A 62 -6.31 -0.87 2.38
CA ILE A 62 -5.70 -2.00 3.09
C ILE A 62 -4.25 -2.21 2.63
N GLY A 63 -3.98 -2.12 1.33
CA GLY A 63 -2.65 -2.19 0.76
C GLY A 63 -1.70 -1.11 1.24
N LEU A 64 -2.19 0.14 1.28
CA LEU A 64 -1.42 1.29 1.76
C LEU A 64 -1.08 1.15 3.24
N LEU A 65 -2.04 0.74 4.07
CA LEU A 65 -1.81 0.47 5.49
C LEU A 65 -0.85 -0.70 5.70
N LEU A 66 -0.98 -1.78 4.92
CA LEU A 66 -0.09 -2.94 4.99
C LEU A 66 1.34 -2.56 4.60
N TYR A 67 1.52 -1.70 3.59
CA TYR A 67 2.84 -1.17 3.25
C TYR A 67 3.36 -0.24 4.35
N GLY A 68 2.50 0.61 4.92
CA GLY A 68 2.88 1.54 5.98
C GLY A 68 3.37 0.86 7.27
N PHE A 69 2.67 -0.19 7.72
CA PHE A 69 2.95 -0.87 9.00
C PHE A 69 3.90 -2.08 8.89
N SER A 70 4.11 -2.62 7.69
CA SER A 70 5.00 -3.77 7.49
C SER A 70 6.39 -3.33 7.09
N GLU A 71 7.40 -4.17 7.30
CA GLU A 71 8.74 -3.99 6.71
C GLU A 71 8.83 -4.52 5.27
N GLN A 72 7.74 -5.07 4.73
CA GLN A 72 7.74 -5.63 3.39
C GLN A 72 7.98 -4.58 2.29
N SER A 73 8.52 -5.07 1.17
CA SER A 73 8.80 -4.26 0.00
C SER A 73 7.49 -3.81 -0.68
N TRP A 74 7.50 -2.64 -1.32
CA TRP A 74 6.38 -2.15 -2.11
C TRP A 74 5.87 -3.16 -3.14
N ARG A 75 6.79 -3.94 -3.75
CA ARG A 75 6.44 -4.98 -4.74
C ARG A 75 5.65 -6.12 -4.12
N THR A 76 5.97 -6.51 -2.89
CA THR A 76 5.25 -7.60 -2.22
C THR A 76 3.87 -7.11 -1.80
N THR A 77 3.80 -5.92 -1.20
CA THR A 77 2.52 -5.34 -0.80
C THR A 77 1.60 -5.10 -1.99
N SER A 78 2.08 -4.54 -3.10
CA SER A 78 1.26 -4.29 -4.27
C SER A 78 0.69 -5.56 -4.89
N ARG A 79 1.45 -6.66 -4.89
CA ARG A 79 0.94 -7.98 -5.32
C ARG A 79 -0.18 -8.48 -4.43
N ILE A 80 -0.04 -8.36 -3.11
CA ILE A 80 -1.10 -8.71 -2.15
C ILE A 80 -2.33 -7.86 -2.43
N THR A 81 -2.17 -6.54 -2.53
CA THR A 81 -3.27 -5.60 -2.79
C THR A 81 -4.02 -5.93 -4.08
N VAL A 82 -3.29 -6.13 -5.18
CA VAL A 82 -3.90 -6.48 -6.48
C VAL A 82 -4.60 -7.83 -6.41
N GLY A 83 -3.98 -8.84 -5.79
CA GLY A 83 -4.59 -10.16 -5.61
C GLY A 83 -5.88 -10.09 -4.79
N THR A 84 -5.86 -9.38 -3.67
CA THR A 84 -7.04 -9.14 -2.83
C THR A 84 -8.12 -8.37 -3.59
N GLY A 85 -7.76 -7.33 -4.33
CA GLY A 85 -8.71 -6.55 -5.13
C GLY A 85 -9.39 -7.39 -6.22
N ILE A 86 -8.63 -8.23 -6.94
CA ILE A 86 -9.18 -9.17 -7.92
C ILE A 86 -10.13 -10.15 -7.23
N GLY A 87 -9.71 -10.75 -6.11
CA GLY A 87 -10.54 -11.72 -5.37
C GLY A 87 -11.86 -11.12 -4.87
N LEU A 88 -11.82 -9.92 -4.28
CA LEU A 88 -13.01 -9.21 -3.81
C LEU A 88 -13.92 -8.81 -4.96
N GLY A 89 -13.35 -8.27 -6.05
CA GLY A 89 -14.12 -7.90 -7.23
C GLY A 89 -14.80 -9.09 -7.90
N LEU A 90 -14.08 -10.19 -8.10
CA LEU A 90 -14.65 -11.42 -8.64
C LEU A 90 -15.73 -12.00 -7.74
N GLY A 91 -15.49 -12.04 -6.42
CA GLY A 91 -16.48 -12.55 -5.46
C GLY A 91 -17.79 -11.74 -5.49
N ALA A 92 -17.69 -10.41 -5.45
CA ALA A 92 -18.85 -9.53 -5.56
C ALA A 92 -19.55 -9.64 -6.92
N GLY A 93 -18.77 -9.69 -8.01
CA GLY A 93 -19.30 -9.86 -9.37
C GLY A 93 -20.06 -11.18 -9.55
N LEU A 94 -19.50 -12.29 -9.08
CA LEU A 94 -20.15 -13.60 -9.15
C LEU A 94 -21.41 -13.66 -8.28
N ASN A 95 -21.37 -13.10 -7.07
CA ASN A 95 -22.56 -12.98 -6.21
C ASN A 95 -23.68 -12.17 -6.89
N SER A 96 -23.34 -11.07 -7.59
CA SER A 96 -24.32 -10.27 -8.32
C SER A 96 -24.99 -11.03 -9.49
N LEU A 97 -24.34 -12.09 -9.98
CA LEU A 97 -24.86 -13.00 -11.00
C LEU A 97 -25.63 -14.20 -10.42
N GLY A 98 -25.80 -14.24 -9.09
CA GLY A 98 -26.43 -15.37 -8.39
C GLY A 98 -25.53 -16.59 -8.21
N ILE A 99 -24.24 -16.48 -8.54
CA ILE A 99 -23.23 -17.52 -8.35
C ILE A 99 -22.58 -17.27 -6.99
N CYS A 100 -23.05 -17.97 -5.97
CA CYS A 100 -22.52 -17.81 -4.62
C CYS A 100 -21.13 -18.44 -4.51
N VAL A 101 -20.10 -17.64 -4.21
CA VAL A 101 -18.71 -18.10 -4.07
C VAL A 101 -18.35 -18.48 -2.61
N LEU A 102 -19.14 -17.98 -1.65
CA LEU A 102 -18.95 -18.19 -0.20
C LEU A 102 -20.20 -18.75 0.51
N CYS A 103 -21.10 -19.36 -0.28
CA CYS A 103 -21.94 -20.43 0.21
C CYS A 103 -21.07 -21.71 0.22
#